data_AF-A0A1Q7W6C3-F1
#
_entry.id   AF-A0A1Q7W6C3-F1
#
_cell.length_a   1.000
_cell.length_b   1.000
_cell.length_c   1.000
_cell.angle_alpha   90.00
_cell.angle_beta   90.00
_cell.angle_gamma   90.00
#
_symmetry.space_group_name_H-M   'P 1'
#
loop_
_entity.id
_entity.type
_entity.pdbx_description
1 polymer ?
#
loop_
_entity_poly.entity_id
_entity_poly.type
_entity_poly.pdbx_seq_one_letter_code
_entity_poly.pdbx_strand_id
1 'polypeptide(L)' 'MAYTNDNGIGARIKELVAEEHRLRSHPNPSDEDLAALKSAENELDQCWDLLRQRRAKTETGADPGDAKARSVPEVEGYLQ' A
#
# COMPACT_ATOMS: atom_id res chain seq x y z
N MET A 1 -0.17 3.30 10.75
CA MET A 1 0.04 4.69 10.29
C MET A 1 -1.11 5.03 9.32
N ALA A 2 -1.98 5.99 9.62
CA ALA A 2 -3.12 6.31 8.74
C ALA A 2 -2.71 7.38 7.72
N TYR A 3 -2.54 7.01 6.45
CA TYR A 3 -2.23 7.96 5.36
C TYR A 3 -3.40 8.93 5.20
N THR A 4 -3.21 10.18 5.64
CA THR A 4 -4.32 11.13 5.77
C THR A 4 -4.63 11.88 4.46
N ASN A 5 -3.78 11.79 3.43
CA ASN A 5 -3.99 12.45 2.14
C ASN A 5 -3.41 11.67 0.94
N ASP A 6 -3.84 12.05 -0.27
CA ASP A 6 -3.43 11.44 -1.55
C ASP A 6 -1.91 11.48 -1.75
N ASN A 7 -1.25 12.56 -1.31
CA ASN A 7 0.19 12.71 -1.43
C ASN A 7 0.94 11.69 -0.55
N GLY A 8 0.45 11.41 0.65
CA GLY A 8 1.00 10.40 1.56
C GLY A 8 0.79 8.99 1.03
N ILE A 9 -0.38 8.72 0.42
CA ILE A 9 -0.64 7.44 -0.27
C ILE A 9 0.32 7.28 -1.46
N GLY A 10 0.51 8.33 -2.26
CA GLY A 10 1.44 8.33 -3.39
C GLY A 10 2.90 8.16 -2.96
N ALA A 11 3.30 8.73 -1.83
CA ALA A 11 4.63 8.50 -1.26
C ALA A 11 4.80 7.03 -0.83
N ARG A 12 3.81 6.46 -0.16
CA ARG A 12 3.84 5.05 0.25
C ARG A 12 3.92 4.09 -0.94
N ILE A 13 3.13 4.33 -1.99
CA ILE A 13 3.20 3.54 -3.23
C ILE A 13 4.63 3.55 -3.80
N LYS A 14 5.31 4.71 -3.82
CA LYS A 14 6.68 4.80 -4.33
C LYS A 14 7.68 3.99 -3.49
N GLU A 15 7.54 4.03 -2.16
CA GLU A 15 8.37 3.22 -1.25
C GLU A 15 8.16 1.72 -1.51
N LEU A 16 6.91 1.28 -1.61
CA LEU A 16 6.56 -0.12 -1.84
C LEU A 16 7.05 -0.63 -3.20
N VAL A 17 6.91 0.17 -4.26
CA VAL A 17 7.45 -0.17 -5.60
C VAL A 17 8.98 -0.24 -5.58
N ALA A 18 9.65 0.67 -4.86
CA ALA A 18 11.10 0.61 -4.72
C ALA A 18 11.55 -0.67 -3.99
N GLU A 19 10.82 -1.06 -2.96
CA GLU A 19 11.07 -2.30 -2.20
C GLU A 19 10.79 -3.55 -3.05
N GLU A 20 9.69 -3.59 -3.79
CA GLU A 20 9.38 -4.66 -4.75
C GLU A 20 10.51 -4.85 -5.77
N HIS A 21 11.00 -3.74 -6.34
CA HIS A 21 12.13 -3.76 -7.26
C HIS A 21 13.41 -4.26 -6.60
N ARG A 22 13.69 -3.84 -5.37
CA ARG A 22 14.85 -4.30 -4.60
C ARG A 22 14.76 -5.81 -4.39
N LEU A 23 13.64 -6.31 -3.88
CA LEU A 23 13.42 -7.74 -3.64
C LEU A 23 13.52 -8.56 -4.93
N ARG A 24 12.89 -8.13 -6.03
CA ARG A 24 12.97 -8.81 -7.34
C ARG A 24 14.35 -8.75 -8.00
N SER A 25 15.19 -7.78 -7.65
CA SER A 25 16.56 -7.70 -8.15
C SER A 25 17.50 -8.73 -7.52
N HIS A 26 17.09 -9.39 -6.43
CA HIS A 26 17.89 -10.45 -5.82
C HIS A 26 17.88 -11.71 -6.69
N PRO A 27 19.07 -12.24 -7.05
CA PRO A 27 19.17 -13.39 -7.96
C PRO A 27 18.73 -14.72 -7.31
N ASN A 28 18.65 -14.77 -5.98
CA ASN A 28 18.15 -15.93 -5.23
C ASN A 28 17.36 -15.45 -4.01
N PRO A 29 16.08 -15.06 -4.19
CA PRO A 29 15.26 -14.56 -3.10
C PRO A 29 15.00 -15.69 -2.09
N SER A 30 15.11 -15.36 -0.81
CA SER A 30 14.72 -16.25 0.29
C SER A 30 13.20 -16.36 0.39
N ASP A 31 12.70 -17.37 1.11
CA ASP A 31 11.26 -17.48 1.43
C ASP A 31 10.75 -16.23 2.16
N GLU A 32 11.61 -15.59 2.95
CA GLU A 32 11.36 -14.32 3.61
C GLU A 32 11.22 -13.16 2.60
N ASP A 33 12.12 -13.06 1.61
CA ASP A 33 12.02 -12.06 0.55
C ASP A 33 10.74 -12.23 -0.28
N LEU A 34 10.33 -13.48 -0.55
CA LEU A 34 9.08 -13.78 -1.25
C LEU A 34 7.84 -13.40 -0.41
N ALA A 35 7.89 -13.61 0.91
CA ALA A 35 6.83 -13.19 1.82
C ALA A 35 6.74 -11.66 1.90
N ALA A 36 7.88 -10.96 1.99
CA ALA A 36 7.96 -9.51 1.96
C ALA A 36 7.45 -8.94 0.63
N LEU A 37 7.80 -9.56 -0.50
CA LEU A 37 7.34 -9.17 -1.83
C LEU A 37 5.80 -9.26 -1.92
N LYS A 38 5.23 -10.38 -1.48
CA LYS A 38 3.78 -10.57 -1.46
C LYS A 38 3.08 -9.57 -0.53
N SER A 39 3.70 -9.22 0.60
CA SER A 39 3.19 -8.19 1.51
C SER A 39 3.20 -6.81 0.85
N ALA A 40 4.29 -6.45 0.16
CA ALA A 40 4.40 -5.19 -0.56
C ALA A 40 3.35 -5.07 -1.68
N GLU A 41 3.14 -6.14 -2.44
CA GLU A 41 2.09 -6.21 -3.48
C GLU A 41 0.69 -6.01 -2.88
N ASN A 42 0.38 -6.67 -1.75
CA ASN A 42 -0.90 -6.50 -1.08
C ASN A 42 -1.12 -5.06 -0.56
N GLU A 43 -0.06 -4.42 -0.04
CA GLU A 43 -0.15 -3.04 0.45
C GLU A 43 -0.29 -2.04 -0.72
N LEU A 44 0.34 -2.32 -1.87
CA LEU A 44 0.16 -1.54 -3.09
C LEU A 44 -1.28 -1.55 -3.58
N ASP A 45 -1.90 -2.72 -3.66
CA ASP A 45 -3.31 -2.85 -4.07
C ASP A 45 -4.24 -2.04 -3.18
N GLN A 46 -3.99 -2.03 -1.86
CA GLN A 46 -4.78 -1.25 -0.92
C GLN A 46 -4.57 0.26 -1.10
N CYS A 47 -3.33 0.69 -1.32
CA CYS A 47 -3.03 2.09 -1.58
C CYS A 47 -3.71 2.57 -2.86
N TRP A 48 -3.70 1.75 -3.92
CA TRP A 48 -4.40 2.04 -5.17
C TRP A 48 -5.93 2.07 -5.00
N ASP A 49 -6.50 1.13 -4.27
CA ASP A 49 -7.93 1.10 -3.97
C ASP A 49 -8.36 2.33 -3.16
N LEU A 50 -7.57 2.73 -2.17
CA LEU A 50 -7.82 3.93 -1.37
C LEU A 50 -7.78 5.19 -2.23
N LEU A 51 -6.77 5.32 -3.09
CA LEU A 51 -6.67 6.45 -4.02
C LEU A 51 -7.89 6.51 -4.96
N ARG A 52 -8.33 5.35 -5.48
CA ARG A 52 -9.51 5.26 -6.34
C ARG A 52 -10.79 5.66 -5.59
N GLN A 53 -10.97 5.19 -4.36
CA GLN A 53 -12.11 5.57 -3.51
C GLN A 53 -12.14 7.07 -3.22
N ARG A 54 -10.99 7.66 -2.92
CA ARG A 54 -10.85 9.11 -2.66
C ARG A 54 -11.19 9.94 -3.89
N ARG A 55 -10.73 9.52 -5.07
CA ARG A 55 -11.07 10.16 -6.35
C ARG A 55 -12.57 10.09 -6.62
N ALA A 56 -13.19 8.92 -6.46
CA ALA A 56 -14.63 8.76 -6.64
C ALA A 56 -15.46 9.64 -5.66
N LYS A 57 -15.02 9.80 -4.42
CA LYS A 57 -15.66 10.72 -3.45
C LYS A 57 -15.48 12.19 -3.86
N THR A 58 -14.29 12.57 -4.31
CA THR A 58 -14.00 13.93 -4.80
C THR A 58 -14.87 14.29 -6.00
N GLU A 59 -15.03 13.37 -6.95
CA GLU A 59 -15.85 13.56 -8.16
C GLU A 59 -17.34 13.69 -7.85
N THR A 60 -17.82 13.05 -6.77
CA THR A 60 -19.22 13.14 -6.32
C THR A 60 -19.49 14.32 -5.37
N GLY A 61 -18.47 15.14 -5.08
CA GLY A 61 -18.58 16.27 -4.15
C GLY A 61 -18.65 15.86 -2.67
N ALA A 62 -18.35 14.60 -2.36
CA ALA A 62 -18.25 14.09 -1.00
C ALA A 62 -16.85 14.35 -0.42
N ASP A 63 -16.74 14.39 0.91
CA ASP A 63 -15.46 14.64 1.59
C ASP A 63 -14.46 13.49 1.30
N PRO A 64 -13.32 13.76 0.61
CA PRO A 64 -12.31 12.75 0.36
C PRO A 64 -11.62 12.26 1.64
N GLY A 65 -11.62 13.05 2.72
CA GLY A 65 -11.11 12.67 4.05
C GLY A 65 -11.89 11.53 4.70
N ASP A 66 -13.14 11.30 4.28
CA ASP A 66 -13.98 10.23 4.78
C ASP A 66 -13.75 8.89 4.04
N ALA A 67 -12.86 8.87 3.04
CA ALA A 67 -12.39 7.61 2.47
C ALA A 67 -11.48 6.91 3.48
N LYS A 68 -12.06 5.96 4.22
CA LYS A 68 -11.28 5.08 5.07
C LYS A 68 -10.65 4.00 4.21
N ALA A 69 -9.33 3.86 4.29
CA ALA A 69 -8.68 2.60 3.90
C ALA A 69 -9.49 1.49 4.56
N ARG A 70 -9.98 0.52 3.79
CA ARG A 70 -10.53 -0.69 4.40
C ARG A 70 -9.44 -1.18 5.33
N SER A 71 -9.76 -1.27 6.62
CA SER A 71 -8.84 -1.81 7.61
C SER A 71 -8.34 -3.13 7.06
N VAL A 72 -7.08 -3.15 6.66
CA VAL A 72 -6.38 -4.39 6.38
C VAL A 72 -6.55 -5.22 7.65
N PRO A 73 -6.85 -6.52 7.58
CA PRO A 73 -6.43 -7.37 8.68
C PRO A 73 -4.96 -7.03 8.86
N GLU A 74 -4.66 -6.44 10.02
CA GLU A 74 -3.34 -6.13 10.49
C GLU A 74 -2.48 -7.31 10.04
N VAL A 75 -1.56 -7.09 9.11
CA VAL A 75 -0.58 -8.12 8.75
C VAL A 75 0.36 -8.15 9.95
N GLU A 76 -0.16 -8.67 11.07
CA GLU A 76 0.59 -9.18 12.21
C GLU A 76 1.55 -10.20 11.63
N GLY A 77 2.72 -9.76 11.22
CA GLY A 77 3.64 -10.66 10.52
C GLY A 77 4.98 -10.08 10.12
N TYR A 78 5.32 -8.85 10.51
CA TYR A 78 6.67 -8.34 10.25
C TYR A 78 7.30 -7.55 11.39
N LEU A 79 7.04 -8.01 12.62
CA LEU A 79 7.91 -7.76 13.77
C LEU A 79 7.96 -9.03 14.62
N GLN A 80 8.74 -10.02 14.20
CA GLN A 80 9.43 -10.91 15.15
C GLN A 80 10.71 -11.48 14.55
#